data_AF-A0AAX1Z382-F1
#
_entry.id   AF-A0AAX1Z382-F1
#
_cell.length_a   1.000
_cell.length_b   1.000
_cell.length_c   1.000
_cell.angle_alpha   90.00
_cell.angle_beta   90.00
_cell.angle_gamma   90.00
#
_symmetry.space_group_name_H-M   'P 1'
#
loop_
_entity.id
_entity.type
_entity.pdbx_description
1 polymer ?
#
loop_
_entity_poly.entity_id
_entity_poly.type
_entity_poly.pdbx_seq_one_letter_code
_entity_poly.pdbx_strand_id
1 'polypeptide(L)'
;MRYITTPIYYVNDVPHLGHAYTTIIADTLARFYRLQGHETRFLTGTDEHGQKIEEAAKLRNSTPQEYADKISFEFKKLWDEFEITYDIYARTTDTRHIEFVKAMFLKMWQKGDIYKDEYEGHYCISCESFFTQSQLINDCSCPDCGKQTRILKEESYFFKLSKYQDKILQWYEEKDPILPKNKKNELINFVQSGLKDLSITRTSFDWGIKLPQEINDDKHIIYVWLDALFIYVSSLDFQNKGEDAKFWPAHVHLVGKDILRFHAIYWPAFLMSVDLPLPKFIGAHGWWTKEGEKMSKSKGNVVKPKEVVDAYGSEAFRYFLLREVPFGNDGDFSENMLINRINAELSNEFGNLLNRIIGMSTKYSQGNISKEGVLKFYNAELNQAKEHLNLAVEFLENLQCNRYLEELFKALSVANLAISKYEPWNLIKENKHEQANALVALCANILAKTTLLLNPTLPKSSQKVALALNFEISSANYTKMILDNELLDFKANPCEALFPKVEKALLKQEIKEEPKKEESPKIKIDDFAKIEIKVAKVLDCQNIEGSEKLLKFQLELDDKEIRQVLSGIAKYYKASDLIGKQVCVISNLKKAKIFGHESDGMILSAKSGDKLVLITPEQLVQNGSLVG
;
A
#
# COMPACT_ATOMS: atom_id res chain seq x y z
N MET A 1 2.05 25.32 -15.75
CA MET A 1 2.86 24.10 -15.79
C MET A 1 2.64 23.30 -14.51
N ARG A 2 2.64 21.97 -14.59
CA ARG A 2 2.46 21.04 -13.47
C ARG A 2 3.49 19.94 -13.58
N TYR A 3 4.35 19.80 -12.59
CA TYR A 3 5.33 18.72 -12.52
C TYR A 3 5.02 17.82 -11.33
N ILE A 4 4.69 16.57 -11.61
CA ILE A 4 4.19 15.59 -10.64
C ILE A 4 5.19 14.46 -10.61
N THR A 5 5.58 14.01 -9.42
CA THR A 5 6.50 12.88 -9.30
C THR A 5 5.95 11.84 -8.35
N THR A 6 6.24 10.57 -8.64
CA THR A 6 6.23 9.50 -7.63
C THR A 6 7.60 9.47 -6.94
N PRO A 7 7.79 8.60 -5.93
CA PRO A 7 9.12 8.12 -5.60
C PRO A 7 9.68 7.37 -6.80
N ILE A 8 11.00 7.27 -6.86
CA ILE A 8 11.65 6.25 -7.65
C ILE A 8 11.75 4.97 -6.79
N TYR A 9 11.44 3.82 -7.38
CA TYR A 9 11.28 2.58 -6.63
C TYR A 9 12.58 1.76 -6.62
N TYR A 10 12.96 1.24 -5.45
CA TYR A 10 14.10 0.33 -5.36
C TYR A 10 13.90 -0.91 -6.24
N VAL A 11 14.91 -1.24 -7.05
CA VAL A 11 14.90 -2.41 -7.96
C VAL A 11 15.40 -3.69 -7.29
N ASN A 12 15.21 -3.81 -5.97
CA ASN A 12 15.56 -5.04 -5.25
C ASN A 12 14.57 -6.18 -5.50
N ASP A 13 13.40 -5.90 -6.10
CA ASP A 13 12.43 -6.91 -6.54
C ASP A 13 11.29 -6.32 -7.39
N VAL A 14 10.35 -7.17 -7.83
CA VAL A 14 9.16 -6.79 -8.62
C VAL A 14 8.16 -5.89 -7.87
N PRO A 15 7.38 -5.07 -8.60
CA PRO A 15 6.39 -4.16 -8.03
C PRO A 15 5.24 -4.84 -7.27
N HIS A 16 4.74 -4.18 -6.23
CA HIS A 16 3.58 -4.62 -5.43
C HIS A 16 2.52 -3.51 -5.31
N LEU A 17 1.40 -3.81 -4.65
CA LEU A 17 0.25 -2.90 -4.45
C LEU A 17 0.63 -1.48 -4.00
N GLY A 18 1.55 -1.35 -3.05
CA GLY A 18 2.05 -0.05 -2.59
C GLY A 18 2.64 0.83 -3.71
N HIS A 19 3.46 0.27 -4.61
CA HIS A 19 4.01 1.02 -5.75
C HIS A 19 2.91 1.42 -6.75
N ALA A 20 1.98 0.50 -7.02
CA ALA A 20 0.87 0.77 -7.93
C ALA A 20 -0.02 1.90 -7.39
N TYR A 21 -0.27 1.93 -6.07
CA TYR A 21 -1.07 2.96 -5.44
C TYR A 21 -0.49 4.37 -5.66
N THR A 22 0.79 4.57 -5.35
CA THR A 22 1.44 5.87 -5.53
C THR A 22 1.45 6.29 -7.00
N THR A 23 1.79 5.38 -7.91
CA THR A 23 1.82 5.64 -9.36
C THR A 23 0.44 5.97 -9.91
N ILE A 24 -0.62 5.31 -9.45
CA ILE A 24 -2.00 5.57 -9.88
C ILE A 24 -2.49 6.94 -9.39
N ILE A 25 -2.17 7.35 -8.15
CA ILE A 25 -2.48 8.71 -7.66
C ILE A 25 -1.81 9.76 -8.57
N ALA A 26 -0.52 9.57 -8.86
CA ALA A 26 0.23 10.49 -9.71
C ALA A 26 -0.34 10.58 -11.13
N ASP A 27 -0.70 9.44 -11.72
CA ASP A 27 -1.33 9.37 -13.04
C ASP A 27 -2.70 10.05 -13.07
N THR A 28 -3.52 9.86 -12.04
CA THR A 28 -4.82 10.55 -11.92
C THR A 28 -4.64 12.06 -11.82
N LEU A 29 -3.68 12.55 -11.04
CA LEU A 29 -3.39 13.99 -11.02
C LEU A 29 -2.87 14.50 -12.36
N ALA A 30 -1.97 13.76 -13.02
CA ALA A 30 -1.42 14.16 -14.30
C ALA A 30 -2.50 14.26 -15.38
N ARG A 31 -3.38 13.25 -15.46
CA ARG A 31 -4.54 13.27 -16.36
C ARG A 31 -5.50 14.41 -16.04
N PHE A 32 -5.75 14.67 -14.75
CA PHE A 32 -6.62 15.77 -14.34
C PHE A 32 -6.06 17.14 -14.74
N TYR A 33 -4.78 17.41 -14.48
CA TYR A 33 -4.16 18.68 -14.87
C TYR A 33 -4.06 18.84 -16.40
N ARG A 34 -3.82 17.75 -17.15
CA ARG A 34 -3.89 17.77 -18.62
C ARG A 34 -5.31 18.05 -19.11
N LEU A 35 -6.34 17.46 -18.48
CA LEU A 35 -7.74 17.76 -18.79
C LEU A 35 -8.06 19.24 -18.57
N GLN A 36 -7.52 19.86 -17.52
CA GLN A 36 -7.64 21.31 -17.28
C GLN A 36 -6.86 22.18 -18.29
N GLY A 37 -6.09 21.59 -19.21
CA GLY A 37 -5.29 22.30 -20.20
C GLY A 37 -3.92 22.77 -19.68
N HIS A 38 -3.47 22.28 -18.52
CA HIS A 38 -2.12 22.59 -18.05
C HIS A 38 -1.06 21.79 -18.81
N GLU A 39 0.01 22.47 -19.25
CA GLU A 39 1.27 21.80 -19.57
C GLU A 39 1.74 20.98 -18.37
N THR A 40 1.83 19.66 -18.52
CA THR A 40 2.04 18.73 -17.43
C THR A 40 3.18 17.76 -17.76
N ARG A 41 4.05 17.52 -16.77
CA ARG A 41 5.05 16.46 -16.77
C ARG A 41 4.82 15.54 -15.57
N PHE A 42 4.83 14.24 -15.82
CA PHE A 42 4.73 13.22 -14.80
C PHE A 42 5.99 12.33 -14.84
N LEU A 43 6.77 12.35 -13.76
CA LEU A 43 7.93 11.49 -13.55
C LEU A 43 7.60 10.29 -12.65
N THR A 44 8.00 9.11 -13.12
CA THR A 44 8.18 7.89 -12.30
C THR A 44 9.55 7.28 -12.63
N GLY A 45 9.95 6.22 -11.94
CA GLY A 45 11.24 5.60 -12.21
C GLY A 45 11.73 4.65 -11.14
N THR A 46 13.03 4.40 -11.18
CA THR A 46 13.70 3.39 -10.35
C THR A 46 14.96 3.93 -9.68
N ASP A 47 15.09 3.59 -8.39
CA ASP A 47 16.31 3.77 -7.59
C ASP A 47 17.15 2.49 -7.71
N GLU A 48 18.32 2.64 -8.32
CA GLU A 48 19.11 1.52 -8.83
C GLU A 48 20.45 1.34 -8.14
N HIS A 49 20.81 2.19 -7.16
CA HIS A 49 22.07 2.08 -6.41
C HIS A 49 21.88 1.56 -4.98
N GLY A 50 22.98 1.15 -4.34
CA GLY A 50 22.99 0.74 -2.94
C GLY A 50 23.27 -0.73 -2.69
N GLN A 51 23.72 -1.02 -1.46
CA GLN A 51 24.14 -2.35 -1.01
C GLN A 51 23.09 -3.45 -1.26
N LYS A 52 21.80 -3.15 -1.02
CA LYS A 52 20.72 -4.14 -1.17
C LYS A 52 20.59 -4.66 -2.60
N ILE A 53 20.86 -3.82 -3.59
CA ILE A 53 20.80 -4.19 -5.01
C ILE A 53 22.03 -5.02 -5.37
N GLU A 54 23.20 -4.63 -4.87
CA GLU A 54 24.43 -5.40 -5.04
C GLU A 54 24.31 -6.82 -4.45
N GLU A 55 23.76 -6.95 -3.25
CA GLU A 55 23.48 -8.24 -2.60
C GLU A 55 22.44 -9.06 -3.37
N ALA A 56 21.34 -8.43 -3.81
CA ALA A 56 20.30 -9.11 -4.57
C ALA A 56 20.80 -9.63 -5.93
N ALA A 57 21.71 -8.89 -6.57
CA ALA A 57 22.39 -9.27 -7.81
C ALA A 57 23.38 -10.42 -7.59
N LYS A 58 24.20 -10.35 -6.52
CA LYS A 58 25.12 -11.42 -6.10
C LYS A 58 24.37 -12.74 -5.85
N LEU A 59 23.26 -12.71 -5.12
CA LEU A 59 22.41 -13.89 -4.86
C LEU A 59 21.83 -14.53 -6.13
N ARG A 60 21.77 -13.79 -7.24
CA ARG A 60 21.23 -14.24 -8.53
C ARG A 60 22.29 -14.43 -9.61
N ASN A 61 23.57 -14.40 -9.23
CA ASN A 61 24.71 -14.55 -10.14
C ASN A 61 24.68 -13.55 -11.33
N SER A 62 24.29 -12.31 -11.07
CA SER A 62 24.24 -11.21 -12.06
C SER A 62 25.04 -10.00 -11.59
N THR A 63 25.51 -9.16 -12.51
CA THR A 63 26.07 -7.85 -12.11
C THR A 63 24.95 -6.93 -11.58
N PRO A 64 25.26 -5.94 -10.72
CA PRO A 64 24.25 -5.00 -10.23
C PRO A 64 23.52 -4.24 -11.35
N GLN A 65 24.23 -3.83 -12.41
CA GLN A 65 23.65 -3.15 -13.57
C GLN A 65 22.65 -4.06 -14.31
N GLU A 66 23.04 -5.29 -14.65
CA GLU A 66 22.14 -6.23 -15.35
C GLU A 66 20.89 -6.56 -14.52
N TYR A 67 21.07 -6.68 -13.20
CA TYR A 67 19.95 -6.92 -12.29
C TYR A 67 19.01 -5.70 -12.23
N ALA A 68 19.57 -4.50 -12.09
CA ALA A 68 18.81 -3.25 -12.10
C ALA A 68 18.06 -3.04 -13.43
N ASP A 69 18.73 -3.25 -14.58
CA ASP A 69 18.12 -3.19 -15.92
C ASP A 69 16.91 -4.11 -16.02
N LYS A 70 17.06 -5.37 -15.58
CA LYS A 70 15.99 -6.36 -15.62
C LYS A 70 14.78 -5.94 -14.77
N ILE A 71 15.01 -5.59 -13.51
CA ILE A 71 13.90 -5.26 -12.61
C ILE A 71 13.26 -3.92 -12.98
N SER A 72 14.04 -2.93 -13.39
CA SER A 72 13.52 -1.66 -13.90
C SER A 72 12.64 -1.86 -15.14
N PHE A 73 13.02 -2.77 -16.05
CA PHE A 73 12.16 -3.16 -17.16
C PHE A 73 10.81 -3.74 -16.70
N GLU A 74 10.78 -4.59 -15.66
CA GLU A 74 9.52 -5.14 -15.13
C GLU A 74 8.62 -4.05 -14.50
N PHE A 75 9.19 -3.04 -13.82
CA PHE A 75 8.42 -1.88 -13.36
C PHE A 75 7.81 -1.11 -14.53
N LYS A 76 8.64 -0.76 -15.52
CA LYS A 76 8.19 -0.03 -16.71
C LYS A 76 7.09 -0.78 -17.45
N LYS A 77 7.31 -2.07 -17.71
CA LYS A 77 6.34 -2.95 -18.37
C LYS A 77 5.01 -2.98 -17.62
N LEU A 78 5.02 -3.09 -16.29
CA LEU A 78 3.79 -3.07 -15.51
C LEU A 78 3.06 -1.71 -15.63
N TRP A 79 3.78 -0.60 -15.60
CA TRP A 79 3.20 0.73 -15.78
C TRP A 79 2.60 0.94 -17.17
N ASP A 80 3.25 0.41 -18.21
CA ASP A 80 2.75 0.42 -19.58
C ASP A 80 1.48 -0.44 -19.70
N GLU A 81 1.45 -1.64 -19.11
CA GLU A 81 0.26 -2.50 -19.04
C GLU A 81 -0.90 -1.84 -18.27
N PHE A 82 -0.59 -1.01 -17.27
CA PHE A 82 -1.58 -0.26 -16.48
C PHE A 82 -1.98 1.06 -17.13
N GLU A 83 -1.43 1.37 -18.32
CA GLU A 83 -1.68 2.59 -19.09
C GLU A 83 -1.39 3.86 -18.27
N ILE A 84 -0.33 3.81 -17.45
CA ILE A 84 0.17 4.96 -16.71
C ILE A 84 0.79 5.94 -17.71
N THR A 85 0.36 7.19 -17.66
CA THR A 85 0.76 8.26 -18.59
C THR A 85 1.92 9.08 -18.05
N TYR A 86 3.00 8.41 -17.64
CA TYR A 86 4.24 9.10 -17.29
C TYR A 86 4.88 9.69 -18.55
N ASP A 87 5.44 10.89 -18.43
CA ASP A 87 6.22 11.52 -19.51
C ASP A 87 7.71 11.19 -19.39
N ILE A 88 8.16 10.92 -18.16
CA ILE A 88 9.56 10.67 -17.81
C ILE A 88 9.64 9.39 -17.00
N TYR A 89 10.41 8.43 -17.49
CA TYR A 89 10.81 7.24 -16.75
C TYR A 89 12.29 7.36 -16.40
N ALA A 90 12.58 7.72 -15.16
CA ALA A 90 13.93 8.05 -14.71
C ALA A 90 14.66 6.86 -14.09
N ARG A 91 15.96 6.75 -14.32
CA ARG A 91 16.82 5.72 -13.72
C ARG A 91 18.04 6.38 -13.10
N THR A 92 18.41 6.00 -11.88
CA THR A 92 19.60 6.58 -11.24
C THR A 92 20.91 6.13 -11.90
N THR A 93 20.89 5.10 -12.74
CA THR A 93 22.04 4.68 -13.57
C THR A 93 22.21 5.51 -14.85
N ASP A 94 21.28 6.42 -15.17
CA ASP A 94 21.42 7.29 -16.33
C ASP A 94 22.65 8.21 -16.21
N THR A 95 23.53 8.22 -17.22
CA THR A 95 24.76 9.04 -17.22
C THR A 95 24.50 10.50 -16.87
N ARG A 96 23.41 11.07 -17.40
CA ARG A 96 23.01 12.46 -17.13
C ARG A 96 22.73 12.70 -15.65
N HIS A 97 22.08 11.74 -14.99
CA HIS A 97 21.79 11.81 -13.57
C HIS A 97 23.07 11.71 -12.74
N ILE A 98 23.93 10.75 -13.07
CA ILE A 98 25.22 10.54 -12.41
C ILE A 98 26.08 11.82 -12.42
N GLU A 99 26.22 12.45 -13.58
CA GLU A 99 27.01 13.68 -13.71
C GLU A 99 26.35 14.87 -13.01
N PHE A 100 25.01 14.95 -13.01
CA PHE A 100 24.29 15.97 -12.26
C PHE A 100 24.51 15.83 -10.74
N VAL A 101 24.43 14.62 -10.20
CA VAL A 101 24.64 14.35 -8.76
C VAL A 101 26.06 14.71 -8.35
N LYS A 102 27.08 14.34 -9.15
CA LYS A 102 28.47 14.75 -8.90
C LYS A 102 28.61 16.27 -8.85
N ALA A 103 28.03 16.98 -9.83
CA ALA A 103 28.06 18.43 -9.86
C ALA A 103 27.38 19.07 -8.64
N MET A 104 26.24 18.52 -8.18
CA MET A 104 25.57 19.01 -6.96
C MET A 104 26.41 18.74 -5.72
N PHE A 105 26.99 17.54 -5.59
CA PHE A 105 27.89 17.20 -4.49
C PHE A 105 29.07 18.18 -4.41
N LEU A 106 29.73 18.44 -5.55
CA LEU A 106 30.83 19.39 -5.63
C LEU A 106 30.39 20.80 -5.21
N LYS A 107 29.21 21.26 -5.64
CA LYS A 107 28.65 22.56 -5.26
C LYS A 107 28.42 22.67 -3.75
N MET A 108 27.83 21.66 -3.12
CA MET A 108 27.61 21.63 -1.67
C MET A 108 28.94 21.61 -0.90
N TRP A 109 29.94 20.88 -1.41
CA TRP A 109 31.29 20.85 -0.85
C TRP A 109 31.99 22.21 -0.94
N GLN A 110 31.97 22.85 -2.11
CA GLN A 110 32.54 24.18 -2.33
C GLN A 110 31.84 25.27 -1.48
N LYS A 111 30.55 25.12 -1.19
CA LYS A 111 29.80 26.01 -0.27
C LYS A 111 30.18 25.81 1.20
N GLY A 112 30.96 24.77 1.52
CA GLY A 112 31.35 24.42 2.88
C GLY A 112 30.24 23.74 3.70
N ASP A 113 29.23 23.19 3.03
CA ASP A 113 28.14 22.43 3.66
C ASP A 113 28.45 20.94 3.79
N ILE A 114 29.50 20.47 3.12
CA ILE A 114 30.04 19.12 3.26
C ILE A 114 31.41 19.20 3.94
N TYR A 115 31.63 18.35 4.94
CA TYR A 115 32.92 18.18 5.59
C TYR A 115 33.23 16.70 5.81
N LYS A 116 34.50 16.35 5.94
CA LYS A 116 34.92 14.98 6.22
C LYS A 116 35.06 14.81 7.74
N ASP A 117 34.52 13.72 8.28
CA ASP A 117 34.62 13.38 9.69
C ASP A 117 34.48 11.86 9.88
N GLU A 118 34.59 11.37 11.11
CA GLU A 118 34.43 9.96 11.46
C GLU A 118 33.10 9.73 12.18
N TYR A 119 32.28 8.79 11.69
CA TYR A 119 31.13 8.27 12.41
C TYR A 119 31.59 7.20 13.40
N GLU A 120 31.32 7.42 14.70
CA GLU A 120 31.58 6.44 15.75
C GLU A 120 30.26 5.78 16.19
N GLY A 121 30.13 4.48 15.95
CA GLY A 121 28.90 3.73 16.25
C GLY A 121 29.18 2.34 16.81
N HIS A 122 28.23 1.80 17.58
CA HIS A 122 28.36 0.47 18.15
C HIS A 122 27.96 -0.59 17.14
N TYR A 123 28.94 -1.30 16.61
CA TYR A 123 28.77 -2.30 15.58
C TYR A 123 28.74 -3.71 16.17
N CYS A 124 27.71 -4.48 15.86
CA CYS A 124 27.68 -5.90 16.18
C CYS A 124 28.31 -6.71 15.05
N ILE A 125 29.48 -7.30 15.28
CA ILE A 125 30.14 -8.17 14.30
C ILE A 125 29.25 -9.36 13.89
N SER A 126 28.48 -9.93 14.83
CA SER A 126 27.61 -11.08 14.54
C SER A 126 26.35 -10.74 13.75
N CYS A 127 25.91 -9.48 13.75
CA CYS A 127 24.74 -9.00 13.02
C CYS A 127 25.10 -8.04 11.88
N GLU A 128 26.39 -7.76 11.70
CA GLU A 128 26.97 -6.80 10.77
C GLU A 128 26.24 -5.44 10.73
N SER A 129 25.81 -4.95 11.89
CA SER A 129 24.92 -3.78 12.00
C SER A 129 25.40 -2.77 13.03
N PHE A 130 25.25 -1.48 12.70
CA PHE A 130 25.50 -0.36 13.59
C PHE A 130 24.28 -0.01 14.44
N PHE A 131 24.52 0.29 15.70
CA PHE A 131 23.54 0.73 16.68
C PHE A 131 24.02 2.04 17.32
N THR A 132 23.07 2.93 17.57
CA THR A 132 23.30 4.10 18.42
C THR A 132 23.37 3.65 19.88
N GLN A 133 24.00 4.45 20.75
CA GLN A 133 24.10 4.18 22.19
C GLN A 133 22.73 3.82 22.81
N SER A 134 21.68 4.55 22.43
CA SER A 134 20.31 4.35 22.91
C SER A 134 19.63 3.04 22.46
N GLN A 135 20.18 2.36 21.44
CA GLN A 135 19.62 1.12 20.90
C GLN A 135 20.25 -0.14 21.51
N LEU A 136 21.29 0.01 22.34
CA LEU A 136 22.01 -1.12 22.90
C LEU A 136 21.32 -1.70 24.13
N ILE A 137 21.42 -3.01 24.30
CA ILE A 137 21.12 -3.67 25.58
C ILE A 137 22.29 -3.40 26.52
N ASN A 138 22.01 -2.88 27.72
CA ASN A 138 23.00 -2.57 28.75
C ASN A 138 24.20 -1.74 28.24
N ASP A 139 23.94 -0.78 27.33
CA ASP A 139 24.92 0.16 26.76
C ASP A 139 26.08 -0.44 25.93
N CYS A 140 26.13 -1.76 25.74
CA CYS A 140 27.24 -2.40 25.02
C CYS A 140 26.85 -3.65 24.21
N SER A 141 25.63 -4.16 24.33
CA SER A 141 25.19 -5.39 23.65
C SER A 141 24.20 -5.12 22.53
N CYS A 142 24.33 -5.90 21.47
CA CYS A 142 23.48 -5.86 20.28
C CYS A 142 22.04 -6.19 20.67
N PRO A 143 21.06 -5.35 20.31
CA PRO A 143 19.65 -5.61 20.62
C PRO A 143 19.13 -6.87 19.92
N ASP A 144 19.72 -7.24 18.78
CA ASP A 144 19.22 -8.32 17.94
C ASP A 144 19.75 -9.70 18.36
N CYS A 145 21.02 -9.81 18.79
CA CYS A 145 21.62 -11.10 19.15
C CYS A 145 22.18 -11.16 20.57
N GLY A 146 22.08 -10.08 21.36
CA GLY A 146 22.58 -10.00 22.74
C GLY A 146 24.10 -10.01 22.89
N LYS A 147 24.87 -10.17 21.81
CA LYS A 147 26.34 -10.18 21.84
C LYS A 147 26.92 -8.78 21.95
N GLN A 148 28.14 -8.67 22.48
CA GLN A 148 28.85 -7.39 22.57
C GLN A 148 29.00 -6.73 21.19
N THR A 149 28.67 -5.45 21.15
CA THR A 149 29.02 -4.54 20.07
C THR A 149 30.43 -4.00 20.29
N ARG A 150 31.06 -3.54 19.22
CA ARG A 150 32.33 -2.82 19.26
C ARG A 150 32.12 -1.45 18.66
N ILE A 151 32.74 -0.45 19.26
CA ILE A 151 32.75 0.87 18.67
C ILE A 151 33.62 0.80 17.41
N LEU A 152 33.00 1.03 16.26
CA LEU A 152 33.66 1.12 14.96
C LEU A 152 33.58 2.58 14.50
N LYS A 153 34.72 3.08 14.02
CA LYS A 153 34.84 4.38 13.39
C LYS A 153 34.91 4.19 11.89
N GLU A 154 33.94 4.75 11.19
CA GLU A 154 33.95 4.81 9.73
C GLU A 154 34.05 6.26 9.29
N GLU A 155 35.06 6.56 8.49
CA GLU A 155 35.19 7.85 7.84
C GLU A 155 34.00 8.09 6.91
N SER A 156 33.44 9.29 6.91
CA SER A 156 32.35 9.67 6.01
C SER A 156 32.40 11.17 5.71
N TYR A 157 31.83 11.57 4.58
CA TYR A 157 31.51 12.97 4.35
C TYR A 157 30.12 13.25 4.93
N PHE A 158 30.03 14.32 5.72
CA PHE A 158 28.81 14.76 6.39
C PHE A 158 28.28 16.03 5.76
N PHE A 159 26.97 16.06 5.53
CA PHE A 159 26.22 17.26 5.19
C PHE A 159 25.77 17.98 6.46
N LYS A 160 26.00 19.29 6.53
CA LYS A 160 25.60 20.18 7.63
C LYS A 160 24.08 20.40 7.69
N LEU A 161 23.31 19.33 7.88
CA LEU A 161 21.85 19.39 7.95
C LEU A 161 21.36 20.30 9.08
N SER A 162 22.07 20.32 10.20
CA SER A 162 21.77 21.19 11.35
C SER A 162 21.67 22.67 10.98
N LYS A 163 22.51 23.14 10.04
CA LYS A 163 22.53 24.52 9.51
C LYS A 163 21.20 24.94 8.85
N TYR A 164 20.40 23.99 8.39
CA TYR A 164 19.19 24.24 7.62
C TYR A 164 17.89 24.16 8.43
N GLN A 165 17.98 23.84 9.72
CA GLN A 165 16.83 23.64 10.60
C GLN A 165 15.83 24.80 10.58
N ASP A 166 16.30 26.02 10.86
CA ASP A 166 15.42 27.19 10.96
C ASP A 166 14.78 27.55 9.62
N LYS A 167 15.53 27.38 8.52
CA LYS A 167 15.02 27.62 7.15
C LYS A 167 13.93 26.63 6.76
N ILE A 168 14.04 25.37 7.20
CA ILE A 168 13.01 24.35 6.98
C ILE A 168 11.74 24.68 7.78
N LEU A 169 11.88 25.07 9.05
CA LEU A 169 10.75 25.48 9.88
C LEU A 169 10.04 26.70 9.29
N GLN A 170 10.80 27.71 8.84
CA GLN A 170 10.25 28.87 8.14
C GLN A 170 9.49 28.47 6.87
N TRP A 171 10.05 27.56 6.06
CA TRP A 171 9.38 27.06 4.86
C TRP A 171 8.05 26.35 5.18
N TYR A 172 8.01 25.56 6.26
CA TYR A 172 6.77 24.92 6.71
C TYR A 172 5.70 25.93 7.12
N GLU A 173 6.09 27.00 7.81
CA GLU A 173 5.19 28.07 8.25
C GLU A 173 4.64 28.87 7.06
N GLU A 174 5.51 29.34 6.17
CA GLU A 174 5.15 30.26 5.10
C GLU A 174 4.44 29.59 3.91
N LYS A 175 4.80 28.35 3.59
CA LYS A 175 4.33 27.68 2.34
C LYS A 175 3.34 26.55 2.56
N ASP A 176 3.22 26.05 3.80
CA ASP A 176 2.39 24.90 4.16
C ASP A 176 2.51 23.71 3.17
N PRO A 177 3.73 23.20 2.91
CA PRO A 177 3.98 22.32 1.77
C PRO A 177 3.55 20.87 2.00
N ILE A 178 3.13 20.47 3.20
CA ILE A 178 2.92 19.07 3.57
C ILE A 178 1.44 18.69 3.48
N LEU A 179 1.13 17.67 2.68
CA LEU A 179 -0.20 17.11 2.52
C LEU A 179 -0.22 15.62 2.93
N PRO A 180 -1.28 15.14 3.62
CA PRO A 180 -2.34 15.93 4.24
C PRO A 180 -1.84 16.71 5.46
N LYS A 181 -2.53 17.80 5.82
CA LYS A 181 -2.10 18.76 6.85
C LYS A 181 -1.77 18.15 8.22
N ASN A 182 -2.42 17.05 8.58
CA ASN A 182 -2.17 16.34 9.84
C ASN A 182 -0.76 15.72 9.94
N LYS A 183 -0.04 15.52 8.83
CA LYS A 183 1.35 15.03 8.85
C LYS A 183 2.39 16.09 9.22
N LYS A 184 2.03 17.38 9.10
CA LYS A 184 2.94 18.51 9.34
C LYS A 184 3.44 18.57 10.78
N ASN A 185 2.57 18.33 11.76
CA ASN A 185 2.90 18.49 13.17
C ASN A 185 3.99 17.50 13.62
N GLU A 186 3.99 16.27 13.11
CA GLU A 186 5.05 15.28 13.39
C GLU A 186 6.42 15.78 12.90
N LEU A 187 6.45 16.35 11.69
CA LEU A 187 7.68 16.89 11.10
C LEU A 187 8.20 18.11 11.85
N ILE A 188 7.33 19.05 12.22
CA ILE A 188 7.69 20.23 13.02
C ILE A 188 8.34 19.78 14.33
N ASN A 189 7.68 18.89 15.08
CA ASN A 189 8.20 18.41 16.36
C ASN A 189 9.56 17.71 16.19
N PHE A 190 9.74 16.92 15.13
CA PHE A 190 11.01 16.26 14.84
C PHE A 190 12.12 17.28 14.54
N VAL A 191 11.86 18.28 13.69
CA VAL A 191 12.85 19.30 13.32
C VAL A 191 13.18 20.20 14.52
N GLN A 192 12.20 20.54 15.35
CA GLN A 192 12.41 21.33 16.57
C GLN A 192 13.22 20.60 17.65
N SER A 193 13.27 19.26 17.63
CA SER A 193 14.10 18.48 18.56
C SER A 193 15.61 18.57 18.28
N GLY A 194 16.01 19.20 17.17
CA GLY A 194 17.40 19.34 16.77
C GLY A 194 17.79 18.40 15.64
N LEU A 195 18.13 18.95 14.47
CA LEU A 195 18.67 18.17 13.35
C LEU A 195 20.17 17.93 13.55
N LYS A 196 20.60 16.67 13.37
CA LYS A 196 22.01 16.27 13.34
C LYS A 196 22.53 16.25 11.91
N ASP A 197 23.84 16.47 11.76
CA ASP A 197 24.50 16.39 10.47
C ASP A 197 24.45 14.96 9.91
N LEU A 198 24.32 14.85 8.59
CA LEU A 198 23.94 13.63 7.90
C LEU A 198 25.14 13.06 7.15
N SER A 199 25.50 11.80 7.44
CA SER A 199 26.50 11.07 6.63
C SER A 199 25.95 10.82 5.21
N ILE A 200 26.64 11.36 4.22
CA ILE A 200 26.26 11.35 2.79
C ILE A 200 27.24 10.58 1.90
N THR A 201 28.13 9.76 2.48
CA THR A 201 28.95 8.80 1.72
C THR A 201 29.06 7.45 2.41
N ARG A 202 29.44 6.40 1.65
CA ARG A 202 29.71 5.04 2.15
C ARG A 202 31.02 4.50 1.57
N THR A 203 31.68 3.62 2.31
CA THR A 203 32.92 2.94 1.89
C THR A 203 32.79 1.41 1.88
N SER A 204 31.65 0.86 2.34
CA SER A 204 31.47 -0.57 2.59
C SER A 204 31.06 -1.39 1.35
N PHE A 205 30.67 -0.74 0.26
CA PHE A 205 30.28 -1.38 -1.00
C PHE A 205 30.57 -0.45 -2.18
N ASP A 206 30.60 -0.99 -3.41
CA ASP A 206 31.03 -0.26 -4.60
C ASP A 206 29.89 0.19 -5.51
N TRP A 207 28.71 -0.44 -5.41
CA TRP A 207 27.56 -0.13 -6.25
C TRP A 207 26.86 1.19 -5.88
N GLY A 208 27.38 2.29 -6.43
CA GLY A 208 26.82 3.64 -6.32
C GLY A 208 27.63 4.69 -7.08
N ILE A 209 27.21 5.96 -7.00
CA ILE A 209 27.89 7.07 -7.68
C ILE A 209 29.18 7.42 -6.94
N LYS A 210 30.33 7.38 -7.63
CA LYS A 210 31.63 7.81 -7.08
C LYS A 210 31.67 9.33 -6.87
N LEU A 211 32.51 9.80 -5.95
CA LEU A 211 32.67 11.24 -5.68
C LEU A 211 33.20 11.99 -6.92
N PRO A 212 32.97 13.31 -7.00
CA PRO A 212 33.61 14.16 -8.01
C PRO A 212 35.13 14.05 -7.96
N GLN A 213 35.78 14.10 -9.12
CA GLN A 213 37.24 13.93 -9.25
C GLN A 213 38.01 14.99 -8.46
N GLU A 214 37.44 16.18 -8.30
CA GLU A 214 38.02 17.31 -7.56
C GLU A 214 38.23 17.02 -6.06
N ILE A 215 37.48 16.06 -5.49
CA ILE A 215 37.61 15.67 -4.08
C ILE A 215 38.71 14.61 -3.90
N ASN A 216 39.11 13.92 -4.98
CA ASN A 216 40.22 12.96 -5.02
C ASN A 216 40.15 11.89 -3.90
N ASP A 217 38.98 11.24 -3.77
CA ASP A 217 38.74 10.19 -2.77
C ASP A 217 37.89 9.04 -3.33
N ASP A 218 38.57 8.07 -3.96
CA ASP A 218 37.93 6.95 -4.68
C ASP A 218 37.35 5.88 -3.75
N LYS A 219 37.63 5.96 -2.44
CA LYS A 219 37.13 5.01 -1.43
C LYS A 219 35.64 5.18 -1.17
N HIS A 220 35.11 6.38 -1.41
CA HIS A 220 33.75 6.73 -1.07
C HIS A 220 32.82 6.64 -2.29
N ILE A 221 31.57 6.29 -2.03
CA ILE A 221 30.44 6.47 -2.93
C ILE A 221 29.41 7.38 -2.27
N ILE A 222 28.68 8.14 -3.07
CA ILE A 222 27.62 9.03 -2.63
C ILE A 222 26.47 8.21 -2.03
N TYR A 223 25.92 8.70 -0.93
CA TYR A 223 24.78 8.11 -0.26
C TYR A 223 23.56 8.07 -1.18
N VAL A 224 22.97 6.88 -1.31
CA VAL A 224 21.85 6.60 -2.22
C VAL A 224 20.69 7.58 -2.13
N TRP A 225 20.37 8.11 -0.93
CA TRP A 225 19.28 9.08 -0.81
C TRP A 225 19.64 10.47 -1.36
N LEU A 226 20.92 10.87 -1.32
CA LEU A 226 21.34 12.13 -1.93
C LEU A 226 21.23 12.04 -3.46
N ASP A 227 21.76 10.94 -4.01
CA ASP A 227 21.62 10.51 -5.40
C ASP A 227 20.14 10.51 -5.83
N ALA A 228 19.34 9.63 -5.22
CA ALA A 228 17.95 9.41 -5.59
C ALA A 228 17.08 10.68 -5.52
N LEU A 229 17.28 11.56 -4.53
CA LEU A 229 16.50 12.78 -4.42
C LEU A 229 16.79 13.78 -5.55
N PHE A 230 18.02 13.83 -6.08
CA PHE A 230 18.35 14.72 -7.19
C PHE A 230 17.77 14.25 -8.54
N ILE A 231 17.21 13.03 -8.62
CA ILE A 231 16.57 12.52 -9.85
C ILE A 231 15.47 13.47 -10.33
N TYR A 232 14.74 14.09 -9.40
CA TYR A 232 13.63 15.01 -9.69
C TYR A 232 14.07 16.26 -10.46
N VAL A 233 15.34 16.64 -10.35
CA VAL A 233 15.89 17.80 -11.06
C VAL A 233 16.67 17.36 -12.29
N SER A 234 17.51 16.33 -12.17
CA SER A 234 18.35 15.87 -13.28
C SER A 234 17.54 15.37 -14.47
N SER A 235 16.37 14.78 -14.22
CA SER A 235 15.52 14.25 -15.30
C SER A 235 14.88 15.34 -16.16
N LEU A 236 14.88 16.60 -15.72
CA LEU A 236 14.41 17.74 -16.50
C LEU A 236 15.50 18.39 -17.37
N ASP A 237 16.71 17.81 -17.38
CA ASP A 237 17.87 18.37 -18.08
C ASP A 237 18.17 19.83 -17.69
N PHE A 238 18.05 20.10 -16.39
CA PHE A 238 18.10 21.45 -15.83
C PHE A 238 19.43 22.18 -16.12
N GLN A 239 20.57 21.47 -16.10
CA GLN A 239 21.90 22.04 -16.35
C GLN A 239 22.08 22.55 -17.79
N ASN A 240 21.55 21.82 -18.76
CA ASN A 240 21.65 22.19 -20.18
C ASN A 240 20.51 23.10 -20.63
N LYS A 241 19.65 23.55 -19.69
CA LYS A 241 18.42 24.30 -19.98
C LYS A 241 17.55 23.59 -21.01
N GLY A 242 17.41 22.27 -20.87
CA GLY A 242 16.50 21.48 -21.70
C GLY A 242 15.07 22.02 -21.64
N GLU A 243 14.24 21.68 -22.61
CA GLU A 243 12.86 22.17 -22.72
C GLU A 243 12.05 21.96 -21.44
N ASP A 244 12.34 20.86 -20.72
CA ASP A 244 11.65 20.49 -19.50
C ASP A 244 12.17 21.22 -18.23
N ALA A 245 13.27 21.96 -18.30
CA ALA A 245 13.84 22.68 -17.15
C ALA A 245 12.86 23.69 -16.51
N LYS A 246 11.94 24.25 -17.33
CA LYS A 246 10.87 25.19 -16.91
C LYS A 246 9.86 24.57 -15.94
N PHE A 247 9.80 23.25 -15.84
CA PHE A 247 8.88 22.53 -14.96
C PHE A 247 9.36 22.47 -13.51
N TRP A 248 10.61 22.86 -13.21
CA TRP A 248 11.10 22.99 -11.84
C TRP A 248 10.68 24.33 -11.21
N PRO A 249 10.22 24.36 -9.94
CA PRO A 249 10.10 23.25 -8.99
C PRO A 249 8.89 22.34 -9.21
N ALA A 250 9.00 21.11 -8.71
CA ALA A 250 7.88 20.17 -8.71
C ALA A 250 6.62 20.78 -8.07
N HIS A 251 5.49 20.58 -8.74
CA HIS A 251 4.19 20.96 -8.21
C HIS A 251 3.80 20.07 -7.03
N VAL A 252 4.02 18.75 -7.16
CA VAL A 252 3.83 17.81 -6.06
C VAL A 252 4.79 16.63 -6.16
N HIS A 253 5.42 16.29 -5.04
CA HIS A 253 6.08 15.00 -4.84
C HIS A 253 5.13 14.09 -4.06
N LEU A 254 4.70 12.97 -4.66
CA LEU A 254 3.92 11.96 -3.97
C LEU A 254 4.85 10.91 -3.37
N VAL A 255 4.62 10.56 -2.11
CA VAL A 255 5.48 9.64 -1.36
C VAL A 255 4.69 8.79 -0.36
N GLY A 256 5.25 7.65 0.03
CA GLY A 256 4.78 6.92 1.20
C GLY A 256 5.21 7.61 2.50
N LYS A 257 4.42 7.47 3.57
CA LYS A 257 4.74 8.04 4.89
C LYS A 257 6.11 7.60 5.45
N ASP A 258 6.60 6.43 5.05
CA ASP A 258 7.90 5.88 5.44
C ASP A 258 9.09 6.70 4.94
N ILE A 259 8.92 7.41 3.83
CA ILE A 259 10.00 8.18 3.20
C ILE A 259 9.75 9.70 3.25
N LEU A 260 8.73 10.13 4.00
CA LEU A 260 8.36 11.53 4.14
C LEU A 260 9.50 12.39 4.71
N ARG A 261 10.26 11.89 5.69
CA ARG A 261 11.36 12.66 6.31
C ARG A 261 12.46 13.00 5.30
N PHE A 262 12.79 12.09 4.39
CA PHE A 262 13.77 12.35 3.34
C PHE A 262 13.31 13.50 2.43
N HIS A 263 12.03 13.52 2.07
CA HIS A 263 11.47 14.53 1.15
C HIS A 263 11.14 15.85 1.83
N ALA A 264 10.76 15.84 3.10
CA ALA A 264 10.34 17.04 3.82
C ALA A 264 11.48 17.72 4.59
N ILE A 265 12.61 17.04 4.83
CA ILE A 265 13.73 17.57 5.63
C ILE A 265 15.02 17.56 4.82
N TYR A 266 15.49 16.39 4.37
CA TYR A 266 16.80 16.28 3.72
C TYR A 266 16.78 16.93 2.34
N TRP A 267 15.75 16.62 1.55
CA TRP A 267 15.58 17.17 0.22
C TRP A 267 15.57 18.70 0.18
N PRO A 268 14.72 19.41 0.95
CA PRO A 268 14.75 20.86 0.97
C PRO A 268 16.09 21.41 1.47
N ALA A 269 16.77 20.74 2.41
CA ALA A 269 18.10 21.16 2.85
C ALA A 269 19.14 21.07 1.73
N PHE A 270 19.14 19.98 0.97
CA PHE A 270 20.02 19.82 -0.20
C PHE A 270 19.73 20.90 -1.26
N LEU A 271 18.46 21.13 -1.58
CA LEU A 271 18.04 22.18 -2.50
C LEU A 271 18.47 23.58 -2.04
N MET A 272 18.30 23.91 -0.75
CA MET A 272 18.78 25.17 -0.17
C MET A 272 20.30 25.29 -0.24
N SER A 273 21.04 24.19 -0.06
CA SER A 273 22.49 24.19 -0.20
C SER A 273 22.93 24.46 -1.64
N VAL A 274 22.23 23.93 -2.64
CA VAL A 274 22.53 24.23 -4.06
C VAL A 274 21.75 25.40 -4.64
N ASP A 275 21.08 26.20 -3.80
CA ASP A 275 20.30 27.39 -4.19
C ASP A 275 19.23 27.10 -5.27
N LEU A 276 18.58 25.94 -5.18
CA LEU A 276 17.46 25.56 -6.04
C LEU A 276 16.10 25.83 -5.38
N PRO A 277 15.05 26.17 -6.17
CA PRO A 277 13.70 26.32 -5.66
C PRO A 277 13.17 25.04 -5.02
N LEU A 278 12.38 25.20 -3.95
CA LEU A 278 11.75 24.10 -3.21
C LEU A 278 10.46 23.62 -3.89
N PRO A 279 10.08 22.34 -3.74
CA PRO A 279 8.81 21.82 -4.25
C PRO A 279 7.62 22.57 -3.65
N LYS A 280 6.52 22.68 -4.40
CA LYS A 280 5.31 23.35 -3.91
C LYS A 280 4.59 22.51 -2.86
N PHE A 281 4.42 21.21 -3.12
CA PHE A 281 3.77 20.27 -2.19
C PHE A 281 4.51 18.94 -2.09
N ILE A 282 4.40 18.30 -0.92
CA ILE A 282 4.82 16.93 -0.65
C ILE A 282 3.61 16.19 -0.09
N GLY A 283 3.07 15.25 -0.86
CA GLY A 283 1.92 14.43 -0.51
C GLY A 283 2.33 13.08 0.04
N ALA A 284 2.07 12.81 1.32
CA ALA A 284 2.41 11.56 2.00
C ALA A 284 1.18 10.68 2.24
N HIS A 285 1.10 9.55 1.54
CA HIS A 285 0.02 8.57 1.75
C HIS A 285 0.38 7.50 2.80
N GLY A 286 -0.61 6.79 3.32
CA GLY A 286 -0.40 5.67 4.23
C GLY A 286 -0.09 4.36 3.50
N TRP A 287 0.00 3.27 4.25
CA TRP A 287 0.28 1.94 3.70
C TRP A 287 -0.99 1.17 3.36
N TRP A 288 -0.87 0.32 2.35
CA TRP A 288 -1.80 -0.78 2.16
C TRP A 288 -1.35 -1.98 3.00
N THR A 289 -2.29 -2.58 3.71
CA THR A 289 -2.15 -3.84 4.46
C THR A 289 -3.00 -4.94 3.82
N LYS A 290 -2.82 -6.18 4.26
CA LYS A 290 -3.74 -7.29 3.96
C LYS A 290 -4.04 -8.00 5.28
N GLU A 291 -5.32 -8.09 5.65
CA GLU A 291 -5.77 -8.66 6.93
C GLU A 291 -5.19 -7.94 8.15
N GLY A 292 -5.01 -6.63 8.06
CA GLY A 292 -4.45 -5.78 9.10
C GLY A 292 -2.92 -5.89 9.25
N GLU A 293 -2.27 -6.75 8.47
CA GLU A 293 -0.82 -6.90 8.49
C GLU A 293 -0.14 -6.14 7.33
N LYS A 294 0.99 -5.50 7.64
CA LYS A 294 1.86 -4.91 6.61
C LYS A 294 2.26 -6.00 5.60
N MET A 295 2.10 -5.69 4.31
CA MET A 295 2.52 -6.59 3.24
C MET A 295 4.03 -6.78 3.29
N SER A 296 4.46 -8.05 3.29
CA SER A 296 5.86 -8.42 3.22
C SER A 296 6.01 -9.80 2.57
N LYS A 297 7.08 -9.98 1.81
CA LYS A 297 7.35 -11.24 1.11
C LYS A 297 7.59 -12.39 2.07
N SER A 298 8.28 -12.14 3.19
CA SER A 298 8.53 -13.16 4.22
C SER A 298 7.25 -13.73 4.82
N LYS A 299 6.14 -12.98 4.79
CA LYS A 299 4.83 -13.42 5.28
C LYS A 299 3.90 -14.00 4.20
N GLY A 300 4.30 -13.92 2.93
CA GLY A 300 3.48 -14.38 1.80
C GLY A 300 2.13 -13.69 1.70
N ASN A 301 2.01 -12.42 2.13
CA ASN A 301 0.75 -11.67 2.10
C ASN A 301 0.75 -10.52 1.06
N VAL A 302 1.71 -10.53 0.13
CA VAL A 302 1.88 -9.46 -0.86
C VAL A 302 0.82 -9.58 -1.95
N VAL A 303 0.02 -8.53 -2.14
CA VAL A 303 -0.91 -8.44 -3.26
C VAL A 303 -0.15 -7.97 -4.50
N LYS A 304 -0.09 -8.82 -5.54
CA LYS A 304 0.49 -8.46 -6.83
C LYS A 304 -0.53 -7.67 -7.66
N PRO A 305 -0.23 -6.42 -8.05
CA PRO A 305 -1.17 -5.59 -8.80
C PRO A 305 -1.68 -6.25 -10.07
N LYS A 306 -0.79 -6.93 -10.80
CA LYS A 306 -1.13 -7.58 -12.06
C LYS A 306 -2.21 -8.65 -11.90
N GLU A 307 -2.15 -9.45 -10.83
CA GLU A 307 -3.16 -10.48 -10.56
C GLU A 307 -4.54 -9.87 -10.32
N VAL A 308 -4.61 -8.72 -9.63
CA VAL A 308 -5.86 -7.99 -9.40
C VAL A 308 -6.39 -7.39 -10.71
N VAL A 309 -5.53 -6.81 -11.53
CA VAL A 309 -5.91 -6.22 -12.82
C VAL A 309 -6.35 -7.28 -13.83
N ASP A 310 -5.65 -8.41 -13.90
CA ASP A 310 -6.03 -9.52 -14.79
C ASP A 310 -7.40 -10.12 -14.39
N ALA A 311 -7.74 -10.09 -13.09
CA ALA A 311 -9.02 -10.60 -12.56
C ALA A 311 -10.18 -9.61 -12.67
N TYR A 312 -9.96 -8.33 -12.33
CA TYR A 312 -11.02 -7.33 -12.16
C TYR A 312 -10.98 -6.16 -13.15
N GLY A 313 -9.93 -6.06 -13.96
CA GLY A 313 -9.70 -4.95 -14.87
C GLY A 313 -8.98 -3.76 -14.21
N SER A 314 -8.21 -3.02 -15.02
CA SER A 314 -7.36 -1.91 -14.56
C SER A 314 -8.17 -0.76 -13.96
N GLU A 315 -9.30 -0.39 -14.57
CA GLU A 315 -10.13 0.73 -14.12
C GLU A 315 -10.82 0.46 -12.78
N ALA A 316 -11.32 -0.75 -12.56
CA ALA A 316 -11.91 -1.15 -11.29
C ALA A 316 -10.87 -1.11 -10.17
N PHE A 317 -9.65 -1.60 -10.46
CA PHE A 317 -8.54 -1.56 -9.52
C PHE A 317 -8.10 -0.14 -9.18
N ARG A 318 -7.93 0.73 -10.19
CA ARG A 318 -7.62 2.16 -10.00
C ARG A 318 -8.66 2.87 -9.15
N TYR A 319 -9.94 2.65 -9.48
CA TYR A 319 -11.06 3.20 -8.74
C TYR A 319 -11.01 2.80 -7.27
N PHE A 320 -10.86 1.51 -6.99
CA PHE A 320 -10.81 0.98 -5.63
C PHE A 320 -9.68 1.61 -4.81
N LEU A 321 -8.46 1.66 -5.36
CA LEU A 321 -7.30 2.22 -4.67
C LEU A 321 -7.47 3.69 -4.31
N LEU A 322 -8.12 4.46 -5.18
CA LEU A 322 -8.36 5.89 -4.95
C LEU A 322 -9.58 6.16 -4.07
N ARG A 323 -10.58 5.27 -4.09
CA ARG A 323 -11.89 5.45 -3.44
C ARG A 323 -11.95 4.94 -2.00
N GLU A 324 -11.29 3.83 -1.72
CA GLU A 324 -11.51 3.07 -0.48
C GLU A 324 -10.87 3.74 0.74
N VAL A 325 -9.63 4.22 0.59
CA VAL A 325 -8.82 4.69 1.72
C VAL A 325 -8.60 6.19 1.63
N PRO A 326 -8.91 6.96 2.69
CA PRO A 326 -8.56 8.37 2.75
C PRO A 326 -7.05 8.58 2.61
N PHE A 327 -6.65 9.51 1.74
CA PHE A 327 -5.24 9.81 1.52
C PHE A 327 -4.54 10.21 2.83
N GLY A 328 -3.40 9.57 3.12
CA GLY A 328 -2.61 9.74 4.35
C GLY A 328 -2.89 8.74 5.46
N ASN A 329 -4.00 8.00 5.37
CA ASN A 329 -4.32 6.89 6.27
C ASN A 329 -3.83 5.56 5.71
N ASP A 330 -3.61 4.61 6.62
CA ASP A 330 -3.40 3.22 6.23
C ASP A 330 -4.76 2.58 5.89
N GLY A 331 -4.75 1.60 5.01
CA GLY A 331 -5.95 0.86 4.64
C GLY A 331 -5.66 -0.58 4.28
N ASP A 332 -6.68 -1.42 4.38
CA ASP A 332 -6.56 -2.85 4.19
C ASP A 332 -7.14 -3.27 2.83
N PHE A 333 -6.37 -4.03 2.06
CA PHE A 333 -6.85 -4.59 0.81
C PHE A 333 -7.80 -5.76 1.11
N SER A 334 -9.06 -5.59 0.75
CA SER A 334 -10.07 -6.64 0.80
C SER A 334 -10.69 -6.83 -0.58
N GLU A 335 -10.57 -8.05 -1.10
CA GLU A 335 -11.19 -8.42 -2.37
C GLU A 335 -12.72 -8.24 -2.33
N ASN A 336 -13.36 -8.55 -1.20
CA ASN A 336 -14.79 -8.34 -1.02
C ASN A 336 -15.16 -6.85 -1.10
N MET A 337 -14.33 -5.96 -0.54
CA MET A 337 -14.56 -4.52 -0.64
C MET A 337 -14.38 -4.03 -2.09
N LEU A 338 -13.40 -4.56 -2.82
CA LEU A 338 -13.23 -4.29 -4.25
C LEU A 338 -14.49 -4.68 -5.04
N ILE A 339 -14.98 -5.91 -4.87
CA ILE A 339 -16.22 -6.39 -5.52
C ILE A 339 -17.41 -5.49 -5.17
N ASN A 340 -17.54 -5.10 -3.90
CA ASN A 340 -18.61 -4.22 -3.46
C ASN A 340 -18.55 -2.85 -4.13
N ARG A 341 -17.36 -2.24 -4.26
CA ARG A 341 -17.20 -0.97 -4.99
C ARG A 341 -17.54 -1.10 -6.47
N ILE A 342 -17.12 -2.19 -7.11
CA ILE A 342 -17.47 -2.46 -8.51
C ILE A 342 -18.99 -2.54 -8.68
N ASN A 343 -19.65 -3.36 -7.86
CA ASN A 343 -21.08 -3.63 -8.01
C ASN A 343 -21.93 -2.42 -7.60
N ALA A 344 -21.67 -1.84 -6.44
CA ALA A 344 -22.50 -0.79 -5.86
C ALA A 344 -22.30 0.55 -6.55
N GLU A 345 -21.07 0.90 -6.94
CA GLU A 345 -20.77 2.22 -7.49
C GLU A 345 -20.62 2.12 -9.02
N LEU A 346 -19.59 1.44 -9.52
CA LEU A 346 -19.29 1.42 -10.96
C LEU A 346 -20.43 0.82 -11.82
N SER A 347 -21.03 -0.28 -11.37
CA SER A 347 -22.12 -0.96 -12.09
C SER A 347 -23.48 -0.29 -11.84
N ASN A 348 -23.92 -0.20 -10.58
CA ASN A 348 -25.28 0.24 -10.24
C ASN A 348 -25.52 1.75 -10.32
N GLU A 349 -24.52 2.59 -10.04
CA GLU A 349 -24.70 4.05 -10.10
C GLU A 349 -24.28 4.59 -11.46
N PHE A 350 -23.05 4.33 -11.88
CA PHE A 350 -22.48 4.91 -13.10
C PHE A 350 -22.96 4.21 -14.38
N GLY A 351 -22.71 2.89 -14.49
CA GLY A 351 -23.08 2.11 -15.68
C GLY A 351 -24.59 2.04 -15.91
N ASN A 352 -25.37 1.82 -14.85
CA ASN A 352 -26.83 1.76 -14.95
C ASN A 352 -27.46 3.11 -15.35
N LEU A 353 -26.93 4.24 -14.87
CA LEU A 353 -27.43 5.57 -15.25
C LEU A 353 -27.29 5.78 -16.77
N LEU A 354 -26.15 5.44 -17.36
CA LEU A 354 -25.95 5.49 -18.81
C LEU A 354 -27.01 4.64 -19.54
N ASN A 355 -27.19 3.38 -19.13
CA ASN A 355 -28.17 2.47 -19.75
C ASN A 355 -29.60 3.02 -19.67
N ARG A 356 -29.98 3.61 -18.53
CA ARG A 356 -31.29 4.26 -18.36
C ARG A 356 -31.45 5.46 -19.28
N ILE A 357 -30.43 6.31 -19.40
CA ILE A 357 -30.45 7.47 -20.31
C ILE A 357 -30.64 7.03 -21.75
N ILE A 358 -29.84 6.06 -22.23
CA ILE A 358 -29.95 5.53 -23.60
C ILE A 358 -31.34 4.93 -23.84
N GLY A 359 -31.83 4.10 -22.89
CA GLY A 359 -33.12 3.44 -23.01
C GLY A 359 -34.30 4.42 -23.04
N MET A 360 -34.25 5.47 -22.21
CA MET A 360 -35.28 6.52 -22.18
C MET A 360 -35.22 7.41 -23.41
N SER A 361 -34.05 7.92 -23.80
CA SER A 361 -33.92 8.79 -24.98
C SER A 361 -34.32 8.07 -26.27
N THR A 362 -33.97 6.80 -26.42
CA THR A 362 -34.38 5.99 -27.58
C THR A 362 -35.90 5.91 -27.70
N LYS A 363 -36.60 5.73 -26.56
CA LYS A 363 -38.06 5.60 -26.52
C LYS A 363 -38.79 6.94 -26.65
N TYR A 364 -38.28 8.00 -26.04
CA TYR A 364 -39.01 9.28 -25.92
C TYR A 364 -38.68 10.27 -27.03
N SER A 365 -37.49 10.17 -27.62
CA SER A 365 -36.95 11.21 -28.52
C SER A 365 -36.02 10.64 -29.61
N GLN A 366 -36.13 9.34 -29.93
CA GLN A 366 -35.32 8.66 -30.95
C GLN A 366 -33.80 8.83 -30.74
N GLY A 367 -33.38 8.90 -29.48
CA GLY A 367 -31.98 9.07 -29.08
C GLY A 367 -31.50 10.52 -29.03
N ASN A 368 -32.28 11.50 -29.50
CA ASN A 368 -31.92 12.91 -29.42
C ASN A 368 -32.22 13.46 -28.02
N ILE A 369 -31.26 14.11 -27.39
CA ILE A 369 -31.41 14.66 -26.04
C ILE A 369 -31.13 16.16 -26.13
N SER A 370 -32.19 16.97 -26.07
CA SER A 370 -32.08 18.43 -26.08
C SER A 370 -32.03 18.98 -24.66
N LYS A 371 -31.14 19.95 -24.41
CA LYS A 371 -31.02 20.67 -23.13
C LYS A 371 -32.20 21.59 -22.81
N GLU A 372 -33.13 21.77 -23.75
CA GLU A 372 -34.32 22.58 -23.55
C GLU A 372 -35.14 22.12 -22.34
N GLY A 373 -35.70 23.08 -21.61
CA GLY A 373 -36.53 22.81 -20.42
C GLY A 373 -35.77 22.41 -19.15
N VAL A 374 -34.47 22.04 -19.21
CA VAL A 374 -33.70 21.61 -18.01
C VAL A 374 -33.72 22.69 -16.93
N LEU A 375 -33.38 23.93 -17.28
CA LEU A 375 -33.37 25.06 -16.33
C LEU A 375 -34.79 25.47 -15.87
N LYS A 376 -35.82 25.14 -16.65
CA LYS A 376 -37.21 25.44 -16.31
C LYS A 376 -37.76 24.45 -15.28
N PHE A 377 -37.47 23.16 -15.43
CA PHE A 377 -38.07 22.09 -14.60
C PHE A 377 -37.16 21.56 -13.49
N TYR A 378 -35.84 21.57 -13.69
CA TYR A 378 -34.88 20.81 -12.86
C TYR A 378 -33.63 21.62 -12.47
N ASN A 379 -33.77 22.94 -12.33
CA ASN A 379 -32.66 23.81 -11.95
C ASN A 379 -32.09 23.47 -10.57
N ALA A 380 -32.95 23.03 -9.62
CA ALA A 380 -32.52 22.68 -8.27
C ALA A 380 -31.59 21.45 -8.27
N GLU A 381 -31.97 20.38 -8.96
CA GLU A 381 -31.16 19.18 -9.12
C GLU A 381 -29.85 19.47 -9.86
N LEU A 382 -29.90 20.31 -10.91
CA LEU A 382 -28.70 20.72 -11.63
C LEU A 382 -27.72 21.48 -10.72
N ASN A 383 -28.20 22.41 -9.91
CA ASN A 383 -27.37 23.16 -8.96
C ASN A 383 -26.80 22.26 -7.87
N GLN A 384 -27.60 21.33 -7.33
CA GLN A 384 -27.11 20.36 -6.37
C GLN A 384 -25.98 19.49 -6.94
N ALA A 385 -26.14 18.98 -8.17
CA ALA A 385 -25.08 18.24 -8.84
C ALA A 385 -23.82 19.09 -9.05
N LYS A 386 -23.98 20.37 -9.43
CA LYS A 386 -22.86 21.32 -9.60
C LYS A 386 -22.08 21.51 -8.29
N GLU A 387 -22.75 21.64 -7.15
CA GLU A 387 -22.09 21.78 -5.85
C GLU A 387 -21.17 20.59 -5.56
N HIS A 388 -21.65 19.37 -5.79
CA HIS A 388 -20.85 18.16 -5.65
C HIS A 388 -19.66 18.13 -6.62
N LEU A 389 -19.85 18.50 -7.89
CA LEU A 389 -18.76 18.55 -8.88
C LEU A 389 -17.68 19.58 -8.50
N ASN A 390 -18.06 20.74 -7.97
CA ASN A 390 -17.12 21.76 -7.50
C ASN A 390 -16.32 21.25 -6.28
N LEU A 391 -16.99 20.67 -5.29
CA LEU A 391 -16.33 20.08 -4.12
C LEU A 391 -15.38 18.95 -4.52
N ALA A 392 -15.74 18.14 -5.51
CA ALA A 392 -14.87 17.11 -6.03
C ALA A 392 -13.53 17.71 -6.51
N VAL A 393 -13.58 18.73 -7.37
CA VAL A 393 -12.36 19.42 -7.87
C VAL A 393 -11.49 19.91 -6.71
N GLU A 394 -12.08 20.58 -5.70
CA GLU A 394 -11.36 21.05 -4.51
C GLU A 394 -10.68 19.91 -3.74
N PHE A 395 -11.36 18.77 -3.60
CA PHE A 395 -10.79 17.61 -2.91
C PHE A 395 -9.61 17.00 -3.65
N LEU A 396 -9.66 16.89 -4.98
CA LEU A 396 -8.56 16.36 -5.76
C LEU A 396 -7.32 17.26 -5.70
N GLU A 397 -7.51 18.59 -5.76
CA GLU A 397 -6.41 19.56 -5.62
C GLU A 397 -5.69 19.46 -4.25
N ASN A 398 -6.39 18.96 -3.23
CA ASN A 398 -5.84 18.70 -1.89
C ASN A 398 -5.45 17.22 -1.66
N LEU A 399 -5.29 16.43 -2.72
CA LEU A 399 -4.95 15.00 -2.70
C LEU A 399 -5.99 14.09 -2.01
N GLN A 400 -7.20 14.57 -1.76
CA GLN A 400 -8.28 13.79 -1.13
C GLN A 400 -9.04 12.97 -2.19
N CYS A 401 -8.33 12.07 -2.89
CA CYS A 401 -8.88 11.27 -4.00
C CYS A 401 -10.14 10.46 -3.63
N ASN A 402 -10.25 10.02 -2.38
CA ASN A 402 -11.42 9.28 -1.91
C ASN A 402 -12.66 10.17 -1.88
N ARG A 403 -12.53 11.41 -1.38
CA ARG A 403 -13.61 12.39 -1.32
C ARG A 403 -13.93 12.94 -2.69
N TYR A 404 -12.92 13.11 -3.55
CA TYR A 404 -13.11 13.42 -4.96
C TYR A 404 -14.10 12.45 -5.60
N LEU A 405 -13.82 11.16 -5.54
CA LEU A 405 -14.69 10.14 -6.13
C LEU A 405 -16.04 10.05 -5.42
N GLU A 406 -16.07 10.19 -4.09
CA GLU A 406 -17.34 10.23 -3.34
C GLU A 406 -18.28 11.34 -3.83
N GLU A 407 -17.78 12.57 -4.00
CA GLU A 407 -18.60 13.69 -4.47
C GLU A 407 -19.04 13.53 -5.94
N LEU A 408 -18.18 12.98 -6.81
CA LEU A 408 -18.60 12.62 -8.17
C LEU A 408 -19.76 11.62 -8.17
N PHE A 409 -19.71 10.62 -7.30
CA PHE A 409 -20.80 9.64 -7.18
C PHE A 409 -22.05 10.24 -6.55
N LYS A 410 -21.95 11.20 -5.63
CA LYS A 410 -23.11 11.97 -5.15
C LYS A 410 -23.79 12.73 -6.29
N ALA A 411 -23.02 13.33 -7.20
CA ALA A 411 -23.59 13.98 -8.39
C ALA A 411 -24.35 12.98 -9.28
N LEU A 412 -23.82 11.77 -9.51
CA LEU A 412 -24.54 10.69 -10.22
C LEU A 412 -25.83 10.29 -9.48
N SER A 413 -25.76 10.18 -8.15
CA SER A 413 -26.92 9.85 -7.33
C SER A 413 -28.03 10.90 -7.43
N VAL A 414 -27.72 12.19 -7.61
CA VAL A 414 -28.74 13.22 -7.90
C VAL A 414 -29.55 12.85 -9.15
N ALA A 415 -28.89 12.45 -10.23
CA ALA A 415 -29.56 12.02 -11.47
C ALA A 415 -30.38 10.73 -11.27
N ASN A 416 -29.81 9.71 -10.61
CA ASN A 416 -30.52 8.46 -10.33
C ASN A 416 -31.77 8.69 -9.46
N LEU A 417 -31.66 9.53 -8.44
CA LEU A 417 -32.80 9.91 -7.58
C LEU A 417 -33.83 10.74 -8.33
N ALA A 418 -33.42 11.64 -9.23
CA ALA A 418 -34.36 12.41 -10.05
C ALA A 418 -35.21 11.50 -10.94
N ILE A 419 -34.61 10.47 -11.58
CA ILE A 419 -35.37 9.47 -12.37
C ILE A 419 -36.40 8.76 -11.50
N SER A 420 -36.00 8.32 -10.29
CA SER A 420 -36.90 7.61 -9.38
C SER A 420 -37.99 8.51 -8.80
N LYS A 421 -37.71 9.79 -8.56
CA LYS A 421 -38.65 10.78 -8.02
C LYS A 421 -39.71 11.20 -9.04
N TYR A 422 -39.27 11.49 -10.27
CA TYR A 422 -40.13 12.09 -11.29
C TYR A 422 -40.74 11.07 -12.25
N GLU A 423 -40.24 9.82 -12.24
CA GLU A 423 -40.80 8.69 -12.98
C GLU A 423 -41.15 9.06 -14.44
N PRO A 424 -40.16 9.29 -15.32
CA PRO A 424 -40.40 9.84 -16.66
C PRO A 424 -41.37 9.02 -17.51
N TRP A 425 -41.48 7.71 -17.25
CA TRP A 425 -42.48 6.85 -17.90
C TRP A 425 -43.92 7.24 -17.57
N ASN A 426 -44.18 7.78 -16.38
CA ASN A 426 -45.50 8.28 -15.99
C ASN A 426 -45.75 9.68 -16.59
N LEU A 427 -44.74 10.56 -16.63
CA LEU A 427 -44.83 11.85 -17.32
C LEU A 427 -45.19 11.68 -18.81
N ILE A 428 -44.60 10.71 -19.49
CA ILE A 428 -44.93 10.39 -20.90
C ILE A 428 -46.39 9.91 -21.02
N LYS A 429 -46.87 9.05 -20.11
CA LYS A 429 -48.29 8.60 -20.12
C LYS A 429 -49.26 9.74 -19.86
N GLU A 430 -48.86 10.75 -19.08
CA GLU A 430 -49.63 11.97 -18.81
C GLU A 430 -49.51 13.04 -19.92
N ASN A 431 -48.90 12.72 -21.07
CA ASN A 431 -48.61 13.64 -22.18
C ASN A 431 -47.69 14.83 -21.81
N LYS A 432 -46.92 14.75 -20.72
CA LYS A 432 -45.93 15.77 -20.29
C LYS A 432 -44.55 15.53 -20.92
N HIS A 433 -44.50 15.46 -22.25
CA HIS A 433 -43.30 15.10 -23.00
C HIS A 433 -42.12 16.08 -22.80
N GLU A 434 -42.39 17.39 -22.77
CA GLU A 434 -41.35 18.42 -22.54
C GLU A 434 -40.62 18.17 -21.21
N GLN A 435 -41.38 17.92 -20.15
CA GLN A 435 -40.85 17.67 -18.81
C GLN A 435 -40.07 16.34 -18.75
N ALA A 436 -40.59 15.26 -19.36
CA ALA A 436 -39.89 13.98 -19.42
C ALA A 436 -38.56 14.07 -20.18
N ASN A 437 -38.54 14.76 -21.33
CA ASN A 437 -37.32 14.94 -22.12
C ASN A 437 -36.30 15.84 -21.41
N ALA A 438 -36.75 16.91 -20.74
CA ALA A 438 -35.88 17.74 -19.90
C ALA A 438 -35.24 16.93 -18.75
N LEU A 439 -35.93 15.92 -18.20
CA LEU A 439 -35.35 15.05 -17.17
C LEU A 439 -34.23 14.15 -17.73
N VAL A 440 -34.44 13.59 -18.92
CA VAL A 440 -33.39 12.80 -19.61
C VAL A 440 -32.18 13.69 -19.90
N ALA A 441 -32.41 14.93 -20.33
CA ALA A 441 -31.35 15.89 -20.62
C ALA A 441 -30.60 16.36 -19.36
N LEU A 442 -31.28 16.56 -18.23
CA LEU A 442 -30.65 16.77 -16.93
C LEU A 442 -29.70 15.62 -16.60
N CYS A 443 -30.20 14.38 -16.66
CA CYS A 443 -29.42 13.19 -16.31
C CYS A 443 -28.21 13.01 -17.24
N ALA A 444 -28.39 13.22 -18.56
CA ALA A 444 -27.30 13.16 -19.53
C ALA A 444 -26.22 14.22 -19.27
N ASN A 445 -26.61 15.45 -18.95
CA ASN A 445 -25.66 16.52 -18.63
C ASN A 445 -24.91 16.25 -17.31
N ILE A 446 -25.58 15.77 -16.27
CA ILE A 446 -24.93 15.36 -15.01
C ILE A 446 -23.95 14.21 -15.26
N LEU A 447 -24.37 13.18 -16.00
CA LEU A 447 -23.51 12.05 -16.35
C LEU A 447 -22.28 12.52 -17.16
N ALA A 448 -22.47 13.35 -18.18
CA ALA A 448 -21.38 13.82 -19.02
C ALA A 448 -20.38 14.71 -18.26
N LYS A 449 -20.86 15.64 -17.41
CA LYS A 449 -20.01 16.44 -16.53
C LYS A 449 -19.23 15.58 -15.54
N THR A 450 -19.91 14.61 -14.91
CA THR A 450 -19.25 13.68 -13.99
C THR A 450 -18.23 12.80 -14.71
N THR A 451 -18.53 12.38 -15.94
CA THR A 451 -17.65 11.57 -16.79
C THR A 451 -16.36 12.31 -17.16
N LEU A 452 -16.43 13.61 -17.45
CA LEU A 452 -15.22 14.43 -17.66
C LEU A 452 -14.31 14.35 -16.43
N LEU A 453 -14.87 14.50 -15.23
CA LEU A 453 -14.11 14.42 -13.98
C LEU A 453 -13.73 12.97 -13.60
N LEU A 454 -14.47 11.94 -14.04
CA LEU A 454 -14.06 10.56 -13.83
C LEU A 454 -12.94 10.12 -14.77
N ASN A 455 -12.74 10.76 -15.92
CA ASN A 455 -11.75 10.36 -16.92
C ASN A 455 -10.31 10.17 -16.39
N PRO A 456 -9.78 11.04 -15.50
CA PRO A 456 -8.47 10.82 -14.87
C PRO A 456 -8.34 9.50 -14.07
N THR A 457 -9.47 8.96 -13.58
CA THR A 457 -9.51 7.70 -12.84
C THR A 457 -9.92 6.52 -13.74
N LEU A 458 -10.92 6.74 -14.59
CA LEU A 458 -11.60 5.78 -15.46
C LEU A 458 -11.51 6.21 -16.94
N PRO A 459 -10.32 6.24 -17.57
CA PRO A 459 -10.15 6.80 -18.91
C PRO A 459 -10.92 6.05 -20.00
N LYS A 460 -10.92 4.72 -20.01
CA LYS A 460 -11.58 3.88 -21.02
C LYS A 460 -13.09 3.92 -20.86
N SER A 461 -13.59 3.74 -19.64
CA SER A 461 -15.03 3.78 -19.38
C SER A 461 -15.60 5.17 -19.62
N SER A 462 -14.85 6.23 -19.30
CA SER A 462 -15.28 7.59 -19.63
C SER A 462 -15.34 7.81 -21.13
N GLN A 463 -14.37 7.29 -21.90
CA GLN A 463 -14.42 7.37 -23.36
C GLN A 463 -15.62 6.62 -23.95
N LYS A 464 -15.99 5.45 -23.40
CA LYS A 464 -17.20 4.73 -23.82
C LYS A 464 -18.47 5.56 -23.59
N VAL A 465 -18.59 6.23 -22.43
CA VAL A 465 -19.71 7.15 -22.16
C VAL A 465 -19.71 8.32 -23.13
N ALA A 466 -18.54 8.90 -23.41
CA ALA A 466 -18.38 10.02 -24.35
C ALA A 466 -18.87 9.64 -25.76
N LEU A 467 -18.49 8.46 -26.25
CA LEU A 467 -18.98 7.90 -27.52
C LEU A 467 -20.49 7.60 -27.48
N ALA A 468 -20.99 7.08 -26.35
CA ALA A 468 -22.40 6.74 -26.19
C ALA A 468 -23.31 7.98 -26.17
N LEU A 469 -22.84 9.13 -25.70
CA LEU A 469 -23.59 10.39 -25.70
C LEU A 469 -23.15 11.36 -26.81
N ASN A 470 -22.16 10.98 -27.62
CA ASN A 470 -21.60 11.76 -28.71
C ASN A 470 -21.03 13.12 -28.28
N PHE A 471 -20.19 13.13 -27.25
CA PHE A 471 -19.37 14.28 -26.84
C PHE A 471 -17.90 13.89 -26.72
N GLU A 472 -17.02 14.88 -26.54
CA GLU A 472 -15.57 14.67 -26.44
C GLU A 472 -15.04 14.97 -25.03
N ILE A 473 -14.06 14.18 -24.58
CA ILE A 473 -13.31 14.48 -23.36
C ILE A 473 -12.12 15.35 -23.73
N SER A 474 -12.22 16.65 -23.44
CA SER A 474 -11.22 17.65 -23.83
C SER A 474 -11.19 18.82 -22.86
N SER A 475 -10.10 19.60 -22.89
CA SER A 475 -9.98 20.82 -22.08
C SER A 475 -11.00 21.90 -22.47
N ALA A 476 -11.41 21.92 -23.74
CA ALA A 476 -12.48 22.79 -24.20
C ALA A 476 -13.82 22.42 -23.52
N ASN A 477 -14.16 21.13 -23.46
CA ASN A 477 -15.37 20.69 -22.77
C ASN A 477 -15.26 20.73 -21.25
N TYR A 478 -14.07 20.57 -20.68
CA TYR A 478 -13.85 20.87 -19.26
C TYR A 478 -14.22 22.34 -18.96
N THR A 479 -13.71 23.28 -19.77
CA THR A 479 -14.03 24.71 -19.59
C THR A 479 -15.54 24.96 -19.71
N LYS A 480 -16.15 24.55 -20.83
CA LYS A 480 -17.58 24.78 -21.07
C LYS A 480 -18.47 24.12 -20.03
N MET A 481 -18.27 22.84 -19.74
CA MET A 481 -19.22 22.06 -18.95
C MET A 481 -18.98 22.17 -17.44
N ILE A 482 -17.72 22.30 -17.02
CA ILE A 482 -17.35 22.35 -15.59
C ILE A 482 -17.22 23.79 -15.11
N LEU A 483 -16.41 24.62 -15.79
CA LEU A 483 -16.17 26.00 -15.35
C LEU A 483 -17.35 26.91 -15.69
N ASP A 484 -17.82 26.91 -16.94
CA ASP A 484 -18.93 27.76 -17.39
C ASP A 484 -20.30 27.15 -17.07
N ASN A 485 -20.32 25.92 -16.58
CA ASN A 485 -21.51 25.15 -16.24
C ASN A 485 -22.52 25.00 -17.41
N GLU A 486 -22.04 25.09 -18.66
CA GLU A 486 -22.88 24.99 -19.85
C GLU A 486 -23.55 23.60 -19.95
N LEU A 487 -24.77 23.58 -20.49
CA LEU A 487 -25.48 22.37 -20.86
C LEU A 487 -25.29 22.08 -22.34
N LEU A 488 -25.13 20.81 -22.69
CA LEU A 488 -25.00 20.33 -24.05
C LEU A 488 -26.24 19.55 -24.48
N ASP A 489 -26.45 19.53 -25.80
CA ASP A 489 -27.32 18.57 -26.47
C ASP A 489 -26.52 17.29 -26.75
N PHE A 490 -27.18 16.14 -26.73
CA PHE A 490 -26.55 14.84 -26.96
C PHE A 490 -27.31 14.01 -27.97
N LYS A 491 -26.60 13.04 -28.56
CA LYS A 491 -27.20 11.97 -29.34
C LYS A 491 -26.78 10.64 -28.75
N ALA A 492 -27.73 9.93 -28.17
CA ALA A 492 -27.51 8.64 -27.55
C ALA A 492 -27.32 7.55 -28.60
N ASN A 493 -26.24 6.79 -28.45
CA ASN A 493 -25.92 5.59 -29.22
C ASN A 493 -25.95 4.36 -28.30
N PRO A 494 -26.24 3.16 -28.84
CA PRO A 494 -26.12 1.92 -28.07
C PRO A 494 -24.72 1.77 -27.47
N CYS A 495 -24.65 1.31 -26.23
CA CYS A 495 -23.41 1.04 -25.51
C CYS A 495 -23.56 -0.26 -24.73
N GLU A 496 -22.53 -1.09 -24.74
CA GLU A 496 -22.46 -2.26 -23.87
C GLU A 496 -22.32 -1.83 -22.40
N ALA A 497 -22.63 -2.74 -21.48
CA ALA A 497 -22.50 -2.47 -20.06
C ALA A 497 -21.04 -2.11 -19.71
N LEU A 498 -20.84 -0.96 -19.06
CA LEU A 498 -19.51 -0.46 -18.70
C LEU A 498 -18.80 -1.41 -17.72
N PHE A 499 -19.53 -1.83 -16.67
CA PHE A 499 -19.04 -2.68 -15.60
C PHE A 499 -20.05 -3.78 -15.31
N PRO A 500 -19.86 -4.99 -15.87
CA PRO A 500 -20.62 -6.17 -15.48
C PRO A 500 -20.49 -6.44 -13.98
N LYS A 501 -21.55 -6.93 -13.35
CA LYS A 501 -21.50 -7.29 -11.92
C LYS A 501 -20.58 -8.48 -11.70
N VAL A 502 -19.85 -8.44 -10.60
CA VAL A 502 -19.00 -9.54 -10.15
C VAL A 502 -19.68 -10.27 -9.01
N GLU A 503 -20.04 -11.54 -9.23
CA GLU A 503 -20.82 -12.33 -8.27
C GLU A 503 -19.94 -13.04 -7.23
N LYS A 504 -18.68 -13.31 -7.55
CA LYS A 504 -17.75 -14.10 -6.72
C LYS A 504 -16.33 -13.55 -6.81
N ALA A 505 -15.53 -13.85 -5.80
CA ALA A 505 -14.09 -13.60 -5.80
C ALA A 505 -13.42 -14.27 -7.00
N LEU A 506 -12.59 -13.51 -7.72
CA LEU A 506 -11.89 -13.90 -8.94
C LEU A 506 -10.38 -14.03 -8.74
N LEU A 507 -9.81 -13.40 -7.70
CA LEU A 507 -8.45 -13.69 -7.32
C LEU A 507 -8.39 -15.14 -6.89
N LYS A 508 -7.41 -15.85 -7.45
CA LYS A 508 -6.99 -17.11 -6.85
C LYS A 508 -6.58 -16.73 -5.43
N GLN A 509 -7.29 -17.25 -4.44
CA GLN A 509 -6.72 -17.30 -3.11
C GLN A 509 -5.37 -17.98 -3.31
N GLU A 510 -4.28 -17.27 -3.02
CA GLU A 510 -3.08 -17.98 -2.61
C GLU A 510 -3.58 -18.83 -1.47
N ILE A 511 -3.77 -20.10 -1.77
CA ILE A 511 -3.76 -21.14 -0.78
C ILE A 511 -2.37 -20.94 -0.17
N LYS A 512 -2.27 -20.08 0.85
CA LYS A 512 -1.61 -20.54 2.06
C LYS A 512 -2.26 -21.88 2.23
N GLU A 513 -1.50 -22.91 1.95
CA GLU A 513 -1.74 -24.13 2.65
C GLU A 513 -1.70 -23.66 4.13
N GLU A 514 -2.87 -23.31 4.70
CA GLU A 514 -3.32 -24.10 5.83
C GLU A 514 -2.87 -25.49 5.44
N PRO A 515 -1.84 -26.05 6.12
CA PRO A 515 -1.30 -27.34 5.73
C PRO A 515 -2.54 -28.12 5.40
N LYS A 516 -2.64 -28.59 4.14
CA LYS A 516 -3.80 -29.36 3.70
C LYS A 516 -4.16 -30.13 4.94
N LYS A 517 -5.43 -30.12 5.37
CA LYS A 517 -5.89 -31.39 5.89
C LYS A 517 -5.57 -32.35 4.72
N GLU A 518 -4.36 -32.92 4.71
CA GLU A 518 -4.22 -34.34 4.82
C GLU A 518 -5.43 -34.68 5.66
N GLU A 519 -6.48 -35.14 4.99
CA GLU A 519 -7.28 -36.15 5.66
C GLU A 519 -6.22 -37.04 6.27
N SER A 520 -5.97 -36.86 7.57
CA SER A 520 -4.98 -37.60 8.32
C SER A 520 -5.22 -39.03 7.85
N PRO A 521 -4.22 -39.66 7.20
CA PRO A 521 -4.44 -40.74 6.25
C PRO A 521 -5.50 -41.64 6.82
N LYS A 522 -6.67 -41.76 6.16
CA LYS A 522 -7.83 -42.42 6.77
C LYS A 522 -7.38 -43.78 7.27
N ILE A 523 -7.24 -43.88 8.58
CA ILE A 523 -6.72 -45.09 9.20
C ILE A 523 -7.83 -46.14 9.17
N LYS A 524 -7.47 -47.41 9.04
CA LYS A 524 -8.46 -48.47 9.19
C LYS A 524 -8.84 -48.55 10.67
N ILE A 525 -10.03 -49.09 10.97
CA ILE A 525 -10.41 -49.36 12.36
C ILE A 525 -9.36 -50.23 13.07
N ASP A 526 -8.68 -51.11 12.32
CA ASP A 526 -7.56 -51.93 12.80
C ASP A 526 -6.37 -51.11 13.31
N ASP A 527 -6.16 -49.90 12.80
CA ASP A 527 -5.09 -49.01 13.28
C ASP A 527 -5.47 -48.33 14.60
N PHE A 528 -6.76 -48.03 14.81
CA PHE A 528 -7.28 -47.57 16.09
C PHE A 528 -7.26 -48.70 17.13
N ALA A 529 -7.60 -49.93 16.73
CA ALA A 529 -7.55 -51.13 17.58
C ALA A 529 -6.13 -51.46 18.09
N LYS A 530 -5.07 -50.93 17.46
CA LYS A 530 -3.68 -51.06 17.94
C LYS A 530 -3.37 -50.13 19.10
N ILE A 531 -4.20 -49.13 19.38
CA ILE A 531 -3.96 -48.13 20.42
C ILE A 531 -4.80 -48.50 21.65
N GLU A 532 -4.15 -48.76 22.77
CA GLU A 532 -4.85 -48.98 24.04
C GLU A 532 -4.97 -47.67 24.79
N ILE A 533 -6.18 -47.11 24.80
CA ILE A 533 -6.51 -45.94 25.61
C ILE A 533 -7.22 -46.45 26.87
N LYS A 534 -6.66 -46.18 28.04
CA LYS A 534 -7.24 -46.55 29.34
C LYS A 534 -7.55 -45.30 30.16
N VAL A 535 -8.56 -45.38 31.02
CA VAL A 535 -8.81 -44.35 32.04
C VAL A 535 -7.93 -44.63 33.25
N ALA A 536 -7.10 -43.66 33.67
CA ALA A 536 -6.24 -43.77 34.84
C ALA A 536 -6.56 -42.70 35.88
N LYS A 537 -6.35 -43.01 37.15
CA LYS A 537 -6.46 -42.04 38.25
C LYS A 537 -5.10 -41.41 38.54
N VAL A 538 -5.06 -40.10 38.67
CA VAL A 538 -3.86 -39.37 39.09
C VAL A 538 -3.66 -39.58 40.59
N LEU A 539 -2.63 -40.32 40.98
CA LEU A 539 -2.25 -40.49 42.39
C LEU A 539 -1.36 -39.36 42.88
N ASP A 540 -0.43 -38.92 42.03
CA ASP A 540 0.49 -37.83 42.33
C ASP A 540 0.80 -37.03 41.05
N CYS A 541 1.05 -35.73 41.21
CA CYS A 541 1.41 -34.83 40.13
C CYS A 541 2.35 -33.74 40.64
N GLN A 542 3.50 -33.56 39.99
CA GLN A 542 4.53 -32.62 40.41
C GLN A 542 5.09 -31.83 39.21
N ASN A 543 5.55 -30.60 39.46
CA ASN A 543 6.34 -29.84 38.48
C ASN A 543 7.73 -30.47 38.35
N ILE A 544 8.31 -30.40 37.14
CA ILE A 544 9.68 -30.86 36.90
C ILE A 544 10.64 -29.69 37.10
N GLU A 545 11.62 -29.87 37.97
CA GLU A 545 12.66 -28.88 38.23
C GLU A 545 13.45 -28.59 36.94
N GLY A 546 13.59 -27.30 36.59
CA GLY A 546 14.20 -26.86 35.34
C GLY A 546 13.26 -26.82 34.12
N SER A 547 11.98 -27.17 34.25
CA SER A 547 10.99 -27.04 33.17
C SER A 547 9.71 -26.32 33.60
N GLU A 548 9.41 -25.18 32.96
CA GLU A 548 8.15 -24.44 33.17
C GLU A 548 6.97 -25.01 32.36
N LYS A 549 7.18 -26.11 31.61
CA LYS A 549 6.19 -26.65 30.67
C LYS A 549 5.68 -28.04 31.06
N LEU A 550 6.43 -28.80 31.87
CA LEU A 550 6.17 -30.23 32.11
C LEU A 550 5.64 -30.51 33.51
N LEU A 551 4.62 -31.35 33.57
CA LEU A 551 4.15 -32.02 34.79
C LEU A 551 4.50 -33.50 34.72
N LYS A 552 4.85 -34.07 35.88
CA LYS A 552 5.17 -35.47 36.09
C LYS A 552 4.04 -36.13 36.87
N PHE A 553 3.38 -37.11 36.26
CA PHE A 553 2.22 -37.83 36.83
C PHE A 553 2.62 -39.22 37.31
N GLN A 554 2.02 -39.65 38.42
CA GLN A 554 1.88 -41.06 38.78
C GLN A 554 0.41 -41.45 38.58
N LEU A 555 0.17 -42.33 37.62
CA LEU A 555 -1.16 -42.75 37.18
C LEU A 555 -1.43 -44.18 37.61
N GLU A 556 -2.56 -44.42 38.27
CA GLU A 556 -3.04 -45.76 38.61
C GLU A 556 -4.00 -46.27 37.53
N LEU A 557 -3.68 -47.43 36.96
CA LEU A 557 -4.49 -48.18 36.01
C LEU A 557 -5.20 -49.36 36.73
N ASP A 558 -5.64 -50.36 35.97
CA ASP A 558 -6.14 -51.63 36.49
C ASP A 558 -5.10 -52.34 37.37
N ASP A 559 -5.57 -53.18 38.30
CA ASP A 559 -4.74 -53.99 39.20
C ASP A 559 -3.70 -53.22 40.04
N LYS A 560 -3.93 -51.92 40.28
CA LYS A 560 -3.02 -50.99 40.98
C LYS A 560 -1.67 -50.82 40.28
N GLU A 561 -1.62 -51.05 38.97
CA GLU A 561 -0.44 -50.73 38.17
C GLU A 561 -0.21 -49.22 38.18
N ILE A 562 0.98 -48.78 38.61
CA ILE A 562 1.35 -47.36 38.65
C ILE A 562 2.32 -47.06 37.51
N ARG A 563 1.98 -46.06 36.70
CA ARG A 563 2.81 -45.58 35.60
C ARG A 563 3.19 -44.13 35.76
N GLN A 564 4.44 -43.84 35.40
CA GLN A 564 4.93 -42.47 35.34
C GLN A 564 4.71 -41.90 33.93
N VAL A 565 3.97 -40.80 33.82
CA VAL A 565 3.74 -40.13 32.53
C VAL A 565 4.10 -38.66 32.64
N LEU A 566 4.81 -38.13 31.64
CA LEU A 566 5.12 -36.71 31.55
C LEU A 566 4.18 -36.03 30.56
N SER A 567 3.64 -34.87 30.93
CA SER A 567 2.75 -34.09 30.05
C SER A 567 3.07 -32.60 30.07
N GLY A 568 3.04 -31.99 28.88
CA GLY A 568 3.40 -30.59 28.63
C GLY A 568 2.33 -29.56 29.00
N ILE A 569 1.60 -29.78 30.09
CA ILE A 569 0.40 -29.03 30.44
C ILE A 569 0.56 -28.11 31.66
N ALA A 570 1.79 -27.92 32.16
CA ALA A 570 2.07 -27.12 33.37
C ALA A 570 1.62 -25.66 33.26
N LYS A 571 1.55 -25.11 32.04
CA LYS A 571 1.04 -23.75 31.78
C LYS A 571 -0.47 -23.61 31.95
N TYR A 572 -1.22 -24.72 31.91
CA TYR A 572 -2.68 -24.73 31.90
C TYR A 572 -3.28 -25.29 33.19
N TYR A 573 -2.54 -26.16 33.89
CA TYR A 573 -3.00 -26.80 35.11
C TYR A 573 -1.97 -26.70 36.22
N LYS A 574 -2.43 -26.47 37.44
CA LYS A 574 -1.61 -26.64 38.64
C LYS A 574 -1.59 -28.11 39.02
N ALA A 575 -0.42 -28.61 39.42
CA ALA A 575 -0.22 -30.02 39.73
C ALA A 575 -1.16 -30.53 40.84
N SER A 576 -1.41 -29.72 41.88
CA SER A 576 -2.33 -30.02 42.98
C SER A 576 -3.76 -30.30 42.52
N ASP A 577 -4.21 -29.62 41.47
CA ASP A 577 -5.61 -29.64 41.03
C ASP A 577 -5.93 -30.89 40.20
N LEU A 578 -4.90 -31.69 39.89
CA LEU A 578 -5.01 -32.90 39.08
C LEU A 578 -5.03 -34.17 39.93
N ILE A 579 -4.54 -34.12 41.17
CA ILE A 579 -4.51 -35.27 42.08
C ILE A 579 -5.95 -35.73 42.37
N GLY A 580 -6.19 -37.04 42.23
CA GLY A 580 -7.48 -37.68 42.42
C GLY A 580 -8.41 -37.66 41.21
N LYS A 581 -8.09 -36.90 40.15
CA LYS A 581 -8.89 -36.88 38.91
C LYS A 581 -8.59 -38.10 38.04
N GLN A 582 -9.56 -38.46 37.19
CA GLN A 582 -9.37 -39.44 36.14
C GLN A 582 -8.97 -38.76 34.84
N VAL A 583 -8.06 -39.38 34.09
CA VAL A 583 -7.57 -38.91 32.79
C VAL A 583 -7.48 -40.08 31.81
N CYS A 584 -7.66 -39.82 30.53
CA CYS A 584 -7.41 -40.83 29.49
C CYS A 584 -5.91 -40.86 29.13
N VAL A 585 -5.32 -42.04 29.15
CA VAL A 585 -3.90 -42.29 28.86
C VAL A 585 -3.76 -43.38 27.80
N ILE A 586 -2.86 -43.20 26.83
CA ILE A 586 -2.44 -44.28 25.94
C ILE A 586 -1.43 -45.15 26.71
N SER A 587 -1.80 -46.40 27.02
CA SER A 587 -1.03 -47.31 27.88
C SER A 587 -0.07 -48.23 27.14
N ASN A 588 -0.24 -48.44 25.83
CA ASN A 588 0.61 -49.36 25.06
C ASN A 588 1.66 -48.66 24.16
N LEU A 589 2.03 -47.42 24.51
CA LEU A 589 3.15 -46.71 23.88
C LEU A 589 4.50 -47.22 24.40
N LYS A 590 5.52 -47.20 23.53
CA LYS A 590 6.90 -47.43 23.97
C LYS A 590 7.34 -46.32 24.92
N LYS A 591 8.02 -46.71 26.00
CA LYS A 591 8.65 -45.77 26.95
C LYS A 591 9.57 -44.80 26.23
N ALA A 592 9.48 -43.52 26.60
CA ALA A 592 10.32 -42.46 26.06
C ALA A 592 11.03 -41.70 27.18
N LYS A 593 12.23 -41.18 26.92
CA LYS A 593 12.89 -40.22 27.81
C LYS A 593 12.54 -38.81 27.41
N ILE A 594 11.87 -38.08 28.28
CA ILE A 594 11.48 -36.68 28.10
C ILE A 594 12.12 -35.87 29.21
N PHE A 595 12.95 -34.89 28.85
CA PHE A 595 13.64 -34.01 29.79
C PHE A 595 14.38 -34.77 30.90
N GLY A 596 15.07 -35.86 30.53
CA GLY A 596 15.83 -36.71 31.46
C GLY A 596 15.01 -37.73 32.27
N HIS A 597 13.67 -37.68 32.23
CA HIS A 597 12.78 -38.60 32.94
C HIS A 597 12.08 -39.57 31.99
N GLU A 598 11.74 -40.77 32.50
CA GLU A 598 11.00 -41.78 31.73
C GLU A 598 9.49 -41.48 31.71
N SER A 599 8.87 -41.52 30.53
CA SER A 599 7.42 -41.43 30.32
C SER A 599 6.91 -42.73 29.72
N ASP A 600 6.04 -43.40 30.46
CA ASP A 600 5.44 -44.70 30.15
C ASP A 600 3.95 -44.53 29.79
N GLY A 601 3.71 -43.77 28.72
CA GLY A 601 2.37 -43.46 28.23
C GLY A 601 2.23 -41.98 27.82
N MET A 602 1.02 -41.64 27.37
CA MET A 602 0.68 -40.28 26.94
C MET A 602 -0.74 -39.90 27.41
N ILE A 603 -0.86 -38.78 28.13
CA ILE A 603 -2.16 -38.24 28.56
C ILE A 603 -2.82 -37.48 27.41
N LEU A 604 -4.12 -37.69 27.22
CA LEU A 604 -4.90 -37.06 26.16
C LEU A 604 -5.52 -35.72 26.61
N SER A 605 -5.42 -34.71 25.74
CA SER A 605 -6.01 -33.38 25.94
C SER A 605 -6.51 -32.79 24.63
N ALA A 606 -7.54 -31.95 24.70
CA ALA A 606 -8.08 -31.18 23.58
C ALA A 606 -7.62 -29.72 23.68
N LYS A 607 -7.16 -29.13 22.58
CA LYS A 607 -6.75 -27.71 22.49
C LYS A 607 -7.66 -26.94 21.54
N SER A 608 -8.17 -25.79 21.98
CA SER A 608 -8.93 -24.85 21.15
C SER A 608 -8.50 -23.42 21.47
N GLY A 609 -7.85 -22.75 20.51
CA GLY A 609 -7.17 -21.47 20.74
C GLY A 609 -6.15 -21.58 21.87
N ASP A 610 -6.27 -20.72 22.89
CA ASP A 610 -5.41 -20.69 24.08
C ASP A 610 -5.90 -21.61 25.22
N LYS A 611 -6.97 -22.39 25.02
CA LYS A 611 -7.49 -23.32 26.04
C LYS A 611 -7.00 -24.74 25.79
N LEU A 612 -6.54 -25.42 26.84
CA LEU A 612 -6.19 -26.84 26.85
C LEU A 612 -7.01 -27.56 27.92
N VAL A 613 -7.70 -28.62 27.54
CA VAL A 613 -8.62 -29.37 28.41
C VAL A 613 -8.25 -30.85 28.42
N LEU A 614 -8.02 -31.43 29.60
CA LEU A 614 -7.80 -32.87 29.75
C LEU A 614 -9.04 -33.66 29.34
N ILE A 615 -8.85 -34.76 28.61
CA ILE A 615 -9.94 -35.68 28.27
C ILE A 615 -10.14 -36.62 29.45
N THR A 616 -11.35 -36.61 29.99
CA THR A 616 -11.78 -37.42 31.14
C THR A 616 -13.16 -38.01 30.84
N PRO A 617 -13.52 -39.16 31.41
CA PRO A 617 -14.89 -39.64 31.31
C PRO A 617 -15.84 -38.67 32.04
N GLU A 618 -17.09 -38.57 31.56
CA GLU A 618 -18.11 -37.70 32.18
C GLU A 618 -18.51 -38.18 33.58
N GLN A 619 -18.41 -39.50 33.82
CA GLN A 619 -18.65 -40.14 35.11
C GLN A 619 -17.41 -40.93 35.53
N LEU A 620 -17.23 -41.13 36.84
CA LEU A 620 -16.14 -41.97 37.33
C LEU A 620 -16.34 -43.42 36.87
N VAL A 621 -15.31 -43.99 36.26
CA VAL A 621 -15.28 -45.38 35.83
C VAL A 621 -14.20 -46.16 36.56
N GLN A 622 -14.14 -47.47 36.40
CA GLN A 622 -13.06 -48.27 36.98
C GLN A 622 -11.70 -47.89 36.33
N ASN A 623 -10.66 -47.69 37.14
CA ASN A 623 -9.30 -47.46 36.61
C ASN A 623 -8.87 -48.66 35.73
N GLY A 624 -8.23 -48.35 34.61
CA GLY A 624 -7.86 -49.34 33.59
C GLY A 624 -8.94 -49.63 32.54
N SER A 625 -10.15 -49.05 32.68
CA SER A 625 -11.23 -49.21 31.70
C SER A 625 -10.78 -48.72 30.32
N LEU A 626 -11.02 -49.53 29.28
CA LEU A 626 -10.70 -49.20 27.89
C LEU A 626 -11.66 -48.14 27.34
N VAL A 627 -11.10 -47.17 26.62
CA VAL A 627 -11.84 -46.16 25.85
C VAL A 627 -11.88 -46.64 24.40
N GLY A 628 -13.09 -46.83 23.86
CA GLY A 628 -13.34 -47.37 22.52
C GLY A 628 -14.06 -46.41 21.58
#